data_AF-A0A835A6Q0-F1
#
_entry.id   AF-A0A835A6Q0-F1
#
_cell.length_a   1.000
_cell.length_b   1.000
_cell.length_c   1.000
_cell.angle_alpha   90.00
_cell.angle_beta   90.00
_cell.angle_gamma   90.00
#
_symmetry.space_group_name_H-M   'P 1'
#
loop_
_entity.id
_entity.type
_entity.pdbx_description
1 polymer ?
#
loop_
_entity_poly.entity_id
_entity_poly.type
_entity_poly.pdbx_seq_one_letter_code
_entity_poly.pdbx_strand_id
1 'polypeptide(L)' 'MRGTKLPGQGFICAYCGFVNHGGGATRLRDHLGAIVGEVKQCNSVPRAVRDAIKALQKSTMEKKREKEQRKLRLERDLL' A
#
# COMPACT_ATOMS: atom_id res chain seq x y z
N MET A 1 4.23 6.12 19.01
CA MET A 1 3.91 7.19 18.05
C MET A 1 3.22 6.59 16.83
N ARG A 2 1.92 6.86 16.62
CA ARG A 2 1.12 6.34 15.47
C ARG A 2 0.76 7.53 14.58
N GLY A 3 0.95 7.41 13.26
CA GLY A 3 0.65 8.48 12.30
C GLY A 3 -0.79 8.98 12.46
N THR A 4 -0.94 10.28 12.67
CA THR A 4 -2.23 10.94 12.86
C THR A 4 -2.93 11.12 11.51
N LYS A 5 -4.22 10.79 11.46
CA LYS A 5 -5.08 11.07 10.30
C LYS A 5 -5.32 12.58 10.25
N LEU A 6 -5.16 13.19 9.08
CA LEU A 6 -5.49 14.60 8.88
C LEU A 6 -7.01 14.79 8.72
N PRO A 7 -7.57 15.96 9.05
CA PRO A 7 -8.93 16.32 8.68
C PRO A 7 -8.98 16.49 7.15
N GLY A 8 -9.35 15.40 6.46
CA GLY A 8 -9.31 15.25 5.00
C GLY A 8 -8.84 13.85 4.58
N GLN A 9 -9.03 13.47 3.31
CA GLN A 9 -8.46 12.22 2.76
C GLN A 9 -6.95 12.38 2.52
N GLY A 10 -6.19 12.60 3.60
CA GLY A 10 -4.73 12.77 3.55
C GLY A 10 -4.01 11.93 4.59
N PHE A 11 -2.68 11.89 4.50
CA PHE A 11 -1.82 11.18 5.46
C PHE A 11 -0.55 11.98 5.77
N ILE A 12 -0.04 11.76 6.98
CA ILE A 12 1.26 12.27 7.42
C ILE A 12 2.19 11.08 7.65
N CYS A 13 3.38 11.12 7.05
CA CYS A 13 4.41 10.15 7.34
C CYS A 13 5.15 10.51 8.63
N ALA A 14 5.12 9.60 9.61
CA ALA A 14 5.82 9.79 10.87
C ALA A 14 7.36 9.73 10.76
N TYR A 15 7.90 9.20 9.65
CA TYR A 15 9.36 9.04 9.46
C TYR A 15 10.03 10.24 8.80
N CYS A 16 9.36 10.89 7.85
CA CYS A 16 9.92 12.04 7.13
C CYS A 16 9.09 13.31 7.26
N GLY A 17 7.98 13.27 8.00
CA GLY A 17 7.06 14.41 8.13
C GLY A 17 6.29 14.75 6.84
N PHE A 18 6.40 13.93 5.79
CA PHE A 18 5.74 14.21 4.52
C PHE A 18 4.23 14.21 4.70
N VAL A 19 3.61 15.33 4.30
CA VAL A 19 2.16 15.51 4.32
C VAL A 19 1.63 15.39 2.91
N ASN A 20 0.70 14.46 2.71
CA ASN A 20 -0.08 14.40 1.49
C ASN A 20 -1.54 14.74 1.81
N HIS A 21 -2.08 15.73 1.10
CA HIS A 21 -3.46 16.19 1.26
C HIS A 21 -4.46 15.31 0.49
N GLY A 22 -3.99 14.36 -0.34
CA GLY A 22 -4.83 13.48 -1.16
C GLY A 22 -4.48 11.99 -1.07
N GLY A 23 -5.51 11.16 -0.87
CA GLY A 23 -5.42 9.70 -0.73
C GLY A 23 -5.21 9.21 0.70
N GLY A 24 -5.62 7.96 0.95
CA GLY A 24 -5.64 7.36 2.29
C GLY A 24 -4.49 6.40 2.59
N ALA A 25 -4.80 5.37 3.37
CA ALA A 25 -3.81 4.39 3.86
C ALA A 25 -3.03 3.66 2.75
N THR A 26 -3.60 3.50 1.55
CA THR A 26 -2.90 2.87 0.42
C THR A 26 -1.70 3.69 -0.02
N ARG A 27 -1.87 5.01 -0.22
CA ARG A 27 -0.76 5.89 -0.60
C ARG A 27 0.29 6.02 0.49
N LEU A 28 -0.11 5.96 1.77
CA LEU A 28 0.83 5.86 2.88
C LEU A 28 1.65 4.57 2.81
N ARG A 29 1.02 3.41 2.52
CA ARG A 29 1.74 2.15 2.33
C ARG A 29 2.73 2.24 1.16
N ASP A 30 2.34 2.85 0.05
CA ASP A 30 3.22 3.01 -1.11
C ASP A 30 4.43 3.91 -0.79
N HIS A 31 4.20 5.02 -0.07
CA HIS A 31 5.25 5.90 0.46
C HIS A 31 6.25 5.14 1.36
N LEU A 32 5.75 4.29 2.26
CA LEU A 32 6.58 3.50 3.18
C LEU A 32 7.26 2.31 2.50
N GLY A 33 6.61 1.65 1.54
CA GLY A 33 7.10 0.46 0.86
C GLY A 33 8.11 0.77 -0.26
N ALA A 34 8.33 2.05 -0.58
CA ALA A 34 9.12 2.48 -1.73
C ALA A 34 8.68 1.75 -3.02
N ILE A 35 7.37 1.56 -3.19
CA ILE A 35 6.83 1.01 -4.42
C ILE A 35 6.86 2.11 -5.48
N VAL A 36 7.47 1.78 -6.61
CA VAL A 36 7.56 2.66 -7.78
C VAL A 36 6.14 2.95 -8.29
N GLY A 37 5.78 4.22 -8.39
CA GLY A 37 4.43 4.66 -8.77
C GLY A 37 4.23 6.16 -8.58
N GLU A 38 3.04 6.56 -8.11
CA GLU A 38 2.62 7.97 -8.00
C GLU A 38 3.10 8.73 -6.75
N VAL A 39 3.57 8.03 -5.71
CA VAL A 39 3.85 8.64 -4.40
C VAL A 39 5.35 8.65 -4.12
N LYS A 40 5.88 9.80 -3.72
CA LYS A 40 7.28 9.97 -3.31
C LYS A 40 7.66 8.90 -2.28
N GLN A 41 8.75 8.18 -2.49
CA GLN A 41 9.25 7.18 -1.54
C GLN A 41 9.83 7.83 -0.27
N CYS A 42 9.72 7.14 0.87
CA CYS A 42 10.33 7.57 2.12
C CYS A 42 11.74 7.00 2.33
N ASN A 43 12.75 7.86 2.30
CA ASN A 43 14.13 7.44 2.56
C ASN A 43 14.39 7.23 4.06
N SER A 44 13.67 7.93 4.94
CA SER A 44 13.81 7.88 6.40
C SER A 44 13.21 6.62 7.06
N VAL A 45 12.49 5.77 6.31
CA VAL A 45 11.89 4.54 6.88
C VAL A 45 12.99 3.49 7.11
N PRO A 46 13.05 2.83 8.27
CA PRO A 46 13.97 1.72 8.50
C PRO A 46 13.76 0.56 7.52
N ARG A 47 14.83 -0.12 7.14
CA ARG A 47 14.77 -1.25 6.19
C ARG A 47 13.75 -2.32 6.61
N ALA A 48 13.72 -2.70 7.88
CA ALA A 48 12.77 -3.67 8.43
C ALA A 48 11.30 -3.28 8.18
N VAL A 49 10.97 -1.99 8.32
CA VAL A 49 9.61 -1.48 8.08
C VAL A 49 9.30 -1.49 6.59
N ARG A 50 10.25 -1.09 5.73
CA ARG A 50 10.09 -1.19 4.27
C ARG A 50 9.81 -2.62 3.83
N ASP A 51 10.57 -3.57 4.35
CA ASP A 51 10.44 -4.98 3.99
C ASP A 51 9.12 -5.58 4.48
N ALA A 52 8.68 -5.21 5.70
CA ALA A 52 7.37 -5.61 6.22
C ALA A 52 6.22 -5.08 5.35
N ILE A 53 6.27 -3.81 4.93
CA ILE A 53 5.26 -3.21 4.06
C ILE A 53 5.25 -3.89 2.68
N LYS A 54 6.43 -4.15 2.09
CA LYS A 54 6.56 -4.88 0.82
C LYS A 54 5.97 -6.29 0.92
N ALA A 55 6.23 -7.01 2.01
CA ALA A 55 5.68 -8.35 2.24
C ALA A 55 4.15 -8.32 2.34
N LEU A 56 3.59 -7.36 3.09
CA LEU A 56 2.14 -7.15 3.19
C LEU A 56 1.51 -6.88 1.82
N GLN A 57 2.14 -6.03 1.00
CA GLN A 57 1.64 -5.72 -0.34
C GLN A 57 1.70 -6.92 -1.28
N LYS A 58 2.79 -7.70 -1.27
CA LYS A 58 2.87 -8.96 -2.02
C LYS A 58 1.72 -9.90 -1.67
N SER A 59 1.47 -10.11 -0.37
CA SER A 59 0.37 -10.97 0.09
C SER A 59 -1.01 -10.47 -0.36
N THR A 60 -1.19 -9.15 -0.46
CA THR A 60 -2.44 -8.54 -0.93
C THR A 60 -2.62 -8.74 -2.44
N MET A 61 -1.55 -8.61 -3.21
CA MET A 61 -1.57 -8.84 -4.66
C MET A 61 -1.82 -10.32 -5.00
N GLU A 62 -1.22 -11.23 -4.24
CA GLU A 62 -1.43 -12.68 -4.39
C GLU A 62 -2.89 -13.05 -4.16
N LYS A 63 -3.49 -12.60 -3.05
CA LYS A 63 -4.93 -12.80 -2.77
C LYS A 63 -5.83 -12.23 -3.86
N LYS A 64 -5.46 -11.06 -4.41
CA LYS A 64 -6.19 -10.46 -5.54
C LYS A 64 -6.10 -11.37 -6.75
N ARG A 65 -4.90 -11.85 -7.09
CA ARG A 65 -4.66 -12.75 -8.23
C ARG A 65 -5.39 -14.08 -8.08
N GLU A 66 -5.42 -14.67 -6.88
CA GLU A 66 -6.19 -15.89 -6.58
C GLU A 66 -7.68 -15.67 -6.80
N LYS A 67 -8.23 -14.53 -6.34
CA LYS A 67 -9.64 -14.18 -6.53
C LYS A 67 -9.99 -14.02 -8.02
N GLU A 68 -9.13 -13.35 -8.79
CA GLU A 68 -9.30 -13.21 -10.24
C GLU A 68 -9.22 -14.58 -10.94
N GLN A 69 -8.24 -15.42 -10.60
CA GLN A 69 -8.15 -16.78 -11.15
C GLN A 69 -9.37 -17.63 -10.81
N ARG A 70 -9.89 -17.53 -9.59
CA ARG A 70 -11.11 -18.24 -9.18
C ARG A 70 -12.31 -17.79 -10.00
N LYS A 71 -12.45 -16.49 -10.27
CA LYS A 71 -13.49 -15.95 -11.16
C LYS A 71 -13.38 -16.53 -12.57
N LEU A 72 -12.18 -16.49 -13.16
CA LEU A 72 -11.95 -17.01 -14.51
C LEU A 72 -12.25 -18.52 -14.62
N ARG A 73 -11.94 -19.30 -13.58
CA ARG A 73 -12.30 -20.73 -13.53
C ARG A 73 -13.81 -20.93 -13.52
N LEU A 74 -14.53 -20.22 -12.66
CA LEU A 74 -16.00 -20.28 -12.61
C LEU A 74 -16.65 -19.86 -13.92
N GLU A 75 -16.14 -18.80 -14.55
CA GLU A 75 -16.62 -18.32 -15.85
C GLU A 75 -16.41 -19.35 -16.96
N ARG A 76 -15.26 -20.01 -16.98
CA ARG A 76 -14.98 -21.11 -17.91
C ARG A 76 -15.90 -22.32 -17.66
N ASP A 77 -16.21 -22.64 -16.41
CA ASP A 77 -17.06 -23.80 -16.08
C ASP A 77 -18.57 -23.53 -16.35
N LEU A 78 -18.95 -22.27 -16.62
CA LEU A 78 -20.31 -21.84 -17.00
C LEU A 78 -20.55 -21.77 -18.52
N LEU A 79 -19.50 -22.00 -19.33
CA LEU A 79 -19.48 -21.84 -20.79
C LEU A 79 -19.40 -23.21 -21.48
#